data_AF-A0A945ZIW4-F1
#
_entry.id   AF-A0A945ZIW4-F1
#
_cell.length_a   1.000
_cell.length_b   1.000
_cell.length_c   1.000
_cell.angle_alpha   90.00
_cell.angle_beta   90.00
_cell.angle_gamma   90.00
#
_symmetry.space_group_name_H-M   'P 1'
#
loop_
_entity.id
_entity.type
_entity.pdbx_description
1 polymer ?
#
loop_
_entity_poly.entity_id
_entity_poly.type
_entity_poly.pdbx_seq_one_letter_code
_entity_poly.pdbx_strand_id
1 'polypeptide(L)'
;MSKLPAKFLELLEQIYPQPSVYKQLLSTFCQRPSCLRVNTLKAEKTQVLEELRRANIKFQKANFSELTYIVDNQYRKQLTQLPAYIDGKIYLQSLASQVPVLVLDPKPGDSILDLTAAPGSKTSQIAALQKRQGILYANEQNKPRFFKLMHNMQHLGVLESDKSYDDYIKLILDNGIVMPYKQEIKFDKILLDTPCSAESRFLESDPKTYRYWHIKKVKTLVSTQKRLLKSAFAALKVGGTLVYSTCTINPYENEIQIDNFLKKHPNAKLLPINIPGLKRGPILGSFQDKPISPELQKTLRVFPDKQIESFYVAKIQKTAEDPVQDEAAKHKYS
;
A
#
# COMPACT_ATOMS: atom_id res chain seq x y z
N MET A 1 -2.59 26.15 19.00
CA MET A 1 -1.46 25.63 18.21
C MET A 1 -1.63 24.13 18.04
N SER A 2 -1.26 23.57 16.89
CA SER A 2 -1.43 22.13 16.65
C SER A 2 -0.55 21.30 17.58
N LYS A 3 -1.05 20.14 18.03
CA LYS A 3 -0.29 19.21 18.90
C LYS A 3 0.65 18.27 18.14
N LEU A 4 0.65 18.33 16.81
CA LEU A 4 1.52 17.52 15.96
C LEU A 4 3.00 17.94 16.10
N PRO A 5 3.98 17.04 15.82
CA PRO A 5 5.39 17.36 15.97
C PRO A 5 5.83 18.57 15.13
N ALA A 6 6.59 19.51 15.69
CA ALA A 6 7.02 20.73 15.00
C ALA A 6 7.76 20.44 13.68
N LYS A 7 8.70 19.49 13.69
CA LYS A 7 9.43 19.07 12.47
C LYS A 7 8.54 18.44 11.40
N PHE A 8 7.42 17.85 11.80
CA PHE A 8 6.44 17.34 10.85
C PHE A 8 5.63 18.50 10.23
N LEU A 9 5.24 19.49 11.03
CA LEU A 9 4.54 20.69 10.55
C LEU A 9 5.40 21.50 9.56
N GLU A 10 6.67 21.74 9.89
CA GLU A 10 7.65 22.38 8.98
C GLU A 10 7.73 21.65 7.63
N LEU A 11 7.75 20.31 7.67
CA LEU A 11 7.80 19.49 6.46
C LEU A 11 6.51 19.61 5.64
N LEU A 12 5.36 19.60 6.30
CA LEU A 12 4.06 19.72 5.64
C LEU A 12 3.90 21.07 4.95
N GLU A 13 4.38 22.14 5.57
CA GLU A 13 4.37 23.50 5.01
C GLU A 13 5.26 23.60 3.75
N GLN A 14 6.43 22.95 3.74
CA GLN A 14 7.27 22.89 2.53
C GLN A 14 6.61 22.16 1.36
N ILE A 15 5.80 21.14 1.64
CA ILE A 15 5.10 20.36 0.61
C ILE A 15 3.86 21.12 0.10
N TYR A 16 3.21 21.86 1.00
CA TYR A 16 1.98 22.60 0.73
C TYR A 16 2.11 24.05 1.21
N PRO A 17 2.88 24.89 0.50
CA PRO A 17 3.20 26.24 0.95
C PRO A 17 2.01 27.21 0.88
N GLN A 18 0.97 26.86 0.13
CA GLN A 18 -0.25 27.68 0.02
C GLN A 18 -1.02 27.65 1.36
N PRO A 19 -1.17 28.79 2.07
CA PRO A 19 -1.70 28.79 3.43
C PRO A 19 -3.11 28.20 3.58
N SER A 20 -3.99 28.41 2.59
CA SER A 20 -5.34 27.85 2.56
C SER A 20 -5.33 26.32 2.47
N VAL A 21 -4.46 25.77 1.63
CA VAL A 21 -4.25 24.33 1.44
C VAL A 21 -3.63 23.73 2.70
N TYR A 22 -2.60 24.37 3.26
CA TYR A 22 -1.98 23.94 4.51
C TYR A 22 -2.99 23.82 5.65
N LYS A 23 -3.82 24.85 5.85
CA LYS A 23 -4.90 24.82 6.85
C LYS A 23 -5.91 23.71 6.60
N GLN A 24 -6.28 23.47 5.35
CA GLN A 24 -7.15 22.36 4.97
C GLN A 24 -6.51 21.01 5.35
N LEU A 25 -5.23 20.81 5.05
CA LEU A 25 -4.51 19.57 5.35
C LEU A 25 -4.43 19.29 6.84
N LEU A 26 -4.16 20.31 7.66
CA LEU A 26 -4.15 20.15 9.11
C LEU A 26 -5.49 19.60 9.63
N SER A 27 -6.61 20.04 9.04
CA SER A 27 -7.94 19.53 9.41
C SER A 27 -8.18 18.06 9.03
N THR A 28 -7.32 17.45 8.22
CA THR A 28 -7.42 16.03 7.81
C THR A 28 -6.76 15.05 8.79
N PHE A 29 -5.99 15.53 9.77
CA PHE A 29 -5.41 14.71 10.85
C PHE A 29 -6.44 14.48 11.97
N CYS A 30 -7.63 14.07 11.56
CA CYS A 30 -8.78 13.82 12.41
C CYS A 30 -9.23 12.36 12.30
N GLN A 31 -10.15 11.95 13.17
CA GLN A 31 -10.79 10.65 13.05
C GLN A 31 -11.51 10.55 11.70
N ARG A 32 -11.21 9.50 10.93
CA ARG A 32 -11.82 9.24 9.62
C ARG A 32 -12.96 8.24 9.74
N PRO A 33 -13.99 8.29 8.86
CA PRO A 33 -15.04 7.29 8.83
C PRO A 33 -14.48 5.89 8.55
N SER A 34 -15.23 4.87 8.95
CA SER A 34 -14.89 3.49 8.63
C SER A 34 -15.14 3.23 7.14
N CYS A 35 -14.29 2.43 6.53
CA CYS A 35 -14.40 2.08 5.12
C CYS A 35 -14.36 0.56 4.97
N LEU A 36 -15.13 0.04 4.04
CA LEU A 36 -15.21 -1.38 3.72
C LEU A 36 -14.99 -1.61 2.23
N ARG A 37 -14.42 -2.77 1.92
CA ARG A 37 -14.27 -3.31 0.57
C ARG A 37 -15.02 -4.63 0.48
N VAL A 38 -15.87 -4.78 -0.54
CA VAL A 38 -16.53 -6.05 -0.86
C VAL A 38 -15.49 -7.08 -1.29
N ASN A 39 -15.58 -8.28 -0.73
CA ASN A 39 -14.77 -9.43 -1.11
C ASN A 39 -15.51 -10.27 -2.16
N THR A 40 -15.18 -10.06 -3.43
CA THR A 40 -15.78 -10.75 -4.56
C THR A 40 -15.44 -12.24 -4.65
N LEU A 41 -14.56 -12.76 -3.79
CA LEU A 41 -14.35 -14.21 -3.65
C LEU A 41 -15.49 -14.90 -2.90
N LYS A 42 -16.25 -14.14 -2.08
CA LYS A 42 -17.23 -14.71 -1.14
C LYS A 42 -18.65 -14.18 -1.31
N ALA A 43 -18.83 -13.03 -1.93
CA ALA A 43 -20.14 -12.45 -2.14
C ALA A 43 -20.17 -11.50 -3.33
N GLU A 44 -21.36 -11.40 -3.92
CA GLU A 44 -21.67 -10.35 -4.86
C GLU A 44 -21.90 -9.02 -4.13
N LYS A 45 -21.57 -7.92 -4.82
CA LYS A 45 -21.77 -6.56 -4.32
C LYS A 45 -23.21 -6.33 -3.86
N THR A 46 -24.19 -6.77 -4.65
CA THR A 46 -25.62 -6.57 -4.37
C THR A 46 -26.04 -7.20 -3.05
N GLN A 47 -25.58 -8.42 -2.77
CA GLN A 47 -25.85 -9.14 -1.52
C GLN A 47 -25.36 -8.37 -0.31
N VAL A 48 -24.11 -7.87 -0.36
CA VAL A 48 -23.55 -7.06 0.73
C VAL A 48 -24.35 -5.78 0.94
N LEU A 49 -24.72 -5.07 -0.12
CA LEU A 49 -25.48 -3.82 -0.01
C LEU A 49 -26.89 -4.04 0.54
N GLU A 50 -27.56 -5.13 0.17
CA GLU A 50 -28.84 -5.49 0.76
C GLU A 50 -28.73 -5.76 2.26
N GLU A 51 -27.68 -6.46 2.68
CA GLU A 51 -27.44 -6.75 4.10
C GLU A 51 -27.22 -5.46 4.90
N LEU A 52 -26.42 -4.52 4.37
CA LEU A 52 -26.22 -3.20 4.99
C LEU A 52 -27.55 -2.43 5.10
N ARG A 53 -28.40 -2.48 4.06
CA ARG A 53 -29.73 -1.82 4.08
C ARG A 53 -30.67 -2.46 5.10
N ARG A 54 -30.76 -3.79 5.16
CA ARG A 54 -31.57 -4.51 6.16
C ARG A 54 -31.12 -4.18 7.59
N ALA A 55 -29.83 -3.97 7.78
CA ALA A 55 -29.26 -3.53 9.05
C ALA A 55 -29.43 -2.02 9.33
N ASN A 56 -30.07 -1.24 8.45
CA ASN A 56 -30.19 0.22 8.56
C ASN A 56 -28.84 0.96 8.66
N ILE A 57 -27.77 0.39 8.08
CA ILE A 57 -26.46 1.01 8.03
C ILE A 57 -26.41 1.95 6.82
N LYS A 58 -26.19 3.24 7.08
CA LYS A 58 -25.98 4.23 6.02
C LYS A 58 -24.57 4.09 5.45
N PHE A 59 -24.46 4.06 4.12
CA PHE A 59 -23.20 3.96 3.42
C PHE A 59 -23.15 4.88 2.19
N GLN A 60 -21.95 5.29 1.81
CA GLN A 60 -21.66 6.06 0.60
C GLN A 60 -20.63 5.30 -0.24
N LYS A 61 -20.83 5.21 -1.56
CA LYS A 61 -19.85 4.61 -2.47
C LYS A 61 -18.62 5.52 -2.59
N ALA A 62 -17.42 4.95 -2.58
CA ALA A 62 -16.20 5.69 -2.85
C ALA A 62 -16.09 6.05 -4.34
N ASN A 63 -15.66 7.27 -4.67
CA ASN A 63 -15.68 7.78 -6.05
C ASN A 63 -14.79 7.00 -7.02
N PHE A 64 -13.76 6.31 -6.52
CA PHE A 64 -12.77 5.61 -7.34
C PHE A 64 -12.99 4.09 -7.43
N SER A 65 -14.06 3.55 -6.82
CA SER A 65 -14.28 2.10 -6.76
C SER A 65 -15.75 1.71 -6.63
N GLU A 66 -16.17 0.72 -7.42
CA GLU A 66 -17.52 0.14 -7.36
C GLU A 66 -17.72 -0.83 -6.18
N LEU A 67 -16.63 -1.27 -5.55
CA LEU A 67 -16.64 -2.28 -4.49
C LEU A 67 -16.33 -1.70 -3.11
N THR A 68 -16.18 -0.37 -3.01
CA THR A 68 -15.70 0.30 -1.80
C THR A 68 -16.74 1.27 -1.27
N TYR A 69 -17.02 1.19 0.03
CA TYR A 69 -18.06 1.97 0.69
C TYR A 69 -17.54 2.58 1.99
N ILE A 70 -18.02 3.78 2.26
CA ILE A 70 -17.72 4.60 3.43
C ILE A 70 -18.93 4.53 4.36
N VAL A 71 -18.66 4.28 5.63
CA VAL A 71 -19.66 4.08 6.67
C VAL A 71 -19.27 4.94 7.87
N ASP A 72 -20.24 5.65 8.44
CA ASP A 72 -20.00 6.44 9.65
C ASP A 72 -19.51 5.54 10.80
N ASN A 73 -18.59 6.07 11.62
CA ASN A 73 -17.99 5.32 12.71
C ASN A 73 -19.00 4.86 13.78
N GLN A 74 -20.16 5.52 13.91
CA GLN A 74 -21.22 5.08 14.82
C GLN A 74 -21.71 3.65 14.49
N TYR A 75 -21.66 3.25 13.21
CA TYR A 75 -22.09 1.93 12.77
C TYR A 75 -20.99 0.87 12.87
N ARG A 76 -19.75 1.24 13.24
CA ARG A 76 -18.60 0.33 13.19
C ARG A 76 -18.81 -0.95 13.99
N LYS A 77 -19.37 -0.83 15.21
CA LYS A 77 -19.67 -2.00 16.07
C LYS A 77 -20.68 -2.93 15.42
N GLN A 78 -21.77 -2.37 14.91
CA GLN A 78 -22.82 -3.11 14.22
C GLN A 78 -22.28 -3.80 12.96
N LEU A 79 -21.47 -3.09 12.17
CA LEU A 79 -20.84 -3.60 10.96
C LEU A 79 -19.99 -4.84 11.24
N THR A 80 -19.24 -4.87 12.35
CA THR A 80 -18.43 -6.05 12.73
C THR A 80 -19.24 -7.23 13.25
N GLN A 81 -20.53 -7.06 13.51
CA GLN A 81 -21.45 -8.11 13.96
C GLN A 81 -22.30 -8.67 12.81
N LEU A 82 -22.23 -8.06 11.62
CA LEU A 82 -22.97 -8.55 10.46
C LEU A 82 -22.36 -9.84 9.90
N PRO A 83 -23.19 -10.78 9.40
CA PRO A 83 -22.74 -11.91 8.60
C PRO A 83 -21.74 -11.52 7.50
N ALA A 84 -21.94 -10.37 6.84
CA ALA A 84 -21.02 -9.85 5.84
C ALA A 84 -19.57 -9.74 6.36
N TYR A 85 -19.37 -9.29 7.59
CA TYR A 85 -18.03 -9.18 8.19
C TYR A 85 -17.56 -10.52 8.74
N ILE A 86 -18.43 -11.23 9.46
CA ILE A 86 -18.12 -12.50 10.13
C ILE A 86 -17.75 -13.59 9.11
N ASP A 87 -18.42 -13.63 7.96
CA ASP A 87 -18.15 -14.63 6.92
C ASP A 87 -17.00 -14.22 5.98
N GLY A 88 -16.44 -13.02 6.17
CA GLY A 88 -15.38 -12.47 5.31
C GLY A 88 -15.85 -11.98 3.93
N LYS A 89 -17.16 -11.66 3.78
CA LYS A 89 -17.73 -11.06 2.55
C LYS A 89 -17.35 -9.58 2.39
N ILE A 90 -16.93 -8.92 3.47
CA ILE A 90 -16.32 -7.59 3.44
C ILE A 90 -15.00 -7.57 4.23
N TYR A 91 -14.13 -6.62 3.89
CA TYR A 91 -12.94 -6.32 4.68
C TYR A 91 -12.89 -4.83 5.01
N LEU A 92 -12.62 -4.48 6.27
CA LEU A 92 -12.49 -3.09 6.70
C LEU A 92 -11.10 -2.57 6.33
N GLN A 93 -11.04 -1.69 5.34
CA GLN A 93 -9.81 -1.15 4.76
C GLN A 93 -10.01 0.33 4.44
N SER A 94 -9.04 1.17 4.80
CA SER A 94 -9.07 2.57 4.43
C SER A 94 -9.08 2.76 2.91
N LEU A 95 -9.59 3.90 2.45
CA LEU A 95 -9.70 4.20 1.03
C LEU A 95 -8.34 4.22 0.33
N ALA A 96 -7.38 4.96 0.89
CA ALA A 96 -6.06 5.11 0.28
C ALA A 96 -5.25 3.80 0.26
N SER A 97 -5.45 2.91 1.24
CA SER A 97 -4.80 1.59 1.27
C SER A 97 -5.25 0.66 0.12
N GLN A 98 -6.35 0.98 -0.57
CA GLN A 98 -6.83 0.21 -1.73
C GLN A 98 -6.17 0.65 -3.05
N VAL A 99 -5.65 1.87 -3.10
CA VAL A 99 -5.12 2.50 -4.32
C VAL A 99 -3.90 1.75 -4.89
N PRO A 100 -2.90 1.32 -4.11
CA PRO A 100 -1.73 0.63 -4.65
C PRO A 100 -2.08 -0.62 -5.46
N VAL A 101 -3.09 -1.37 -5.04
CA VAL A 101 -3.52 -2.59 -5.74
C VAL A 101 -4.26 -2.24 -7.03
N LEU A 102 -5.07 -1.17 -7.04
CA LEU A 102 -5.68 -0.67 -8.29
C LEU A 102 -4.61 -0.22 -9.30
N VAL A 103 -3.52 0.39 -8.82
CA VAL A 103 -2.38 0.79 -9.66
C VAL A 103 -1.59 -0.41 -10.17
N LEU A 104 -1.42 -1.45 -9.34
CA LEU A 104 -0.74 -2.70 -9.71
C LEU A 104 -1.48 -3.40 -10.87
N ASP A 105 -2.81 -3.27 -10.88
CA ASP A 105 -3.72 -3.85 -11.84
C ASP A 105 -3.49 -5.38 -12.02
N PRO A 106 -3.70 -6.19 -10.95
CA PRO A 106 -3.62 -7.65 -11.02
C PRO A 106 -4.61 -8.24 -12.01
N LYS A 107 -4.17 -9.19 -12.82
CA LYS A 107 -4.99 -9.98 -13.73
C LYS A 107 -4.99 -11.45 -13.33
N PRO A 108 -6.07 -12.20 -13.63
CA PRO A 108 -6.06 -13.66 -13.58
C PRO A 108 -4.87 -14.21 -14.36
N GLY A 109 -4.09 -15.11 -13.74
CA GLY A 109 -2.93 -15.75 -14.36
C GLY A 109 -1.58 -15.10 -14.05
N ASP A 110 -1.53 -13.85 -13.58
CA ASP A 110 -0.27 -13.19 -13.21
C ASP A 110 0.45 -13.93 -12.05
N SER A 111 1.78 -13.99 -12.09
CA SER A 111 2.57 -14.28 -10.89
C SER A 111 2.87 -12.99 -10.12
N ILE A 112 2.40 -12.92 -8.86
CA ILE A 112 2.43 -11.69 -8.05
C ILE A 112 3.12 -11.92 -6.71
N LEU A 113 3.95 -10.96 -6.30
CA LEU A 113 4.53 -10.90 -4.94
C LEU A 113 4.02 -9.66 -4.19
N ASP A 114 3.42 -9.87 -3.02
CA ASP A 114 3.21 -8.85 -1.99
C ASP A 114 4.33 -8.96 -0.96
N LEU A 115 5.30 -8.05 -1.02
CA LEU A 115 6.58 -8.20 -0.31
C LEU A 115 6.48 -7.96 1.20
N THR A 116 5.48 -7.19 1.62
CA THR A 116 5.28 -6.73 3.01
C THR A 116 3.80 -6.81 3.37
N ALA A 117 3.27 -8.03 3.26
CA ALA A 117 1.86 -8.32 3.09
C ALA A 117 0.99 -8.09 4.33
N ALA A 118 1.51 -8.25 5.55
CA ALA A 118 0.64 -8.24 6.72
C ALA A 118 0.03 -6.86 7.00
N PRO A 119 -1.25 -6.79 7.41
CA PRO A 119 -2.11 -7.90 7.83
C PRO A 119 -2.91 -8.57 6.69
N GLY A 120 -2.63 -8.29 5.42
CA GLY A 120 -3.25 -8.97 4.27
C GLY A 120 -4.35 -8.18 3.56
N SER A 121 -4.56 -6.91 3.91
CA SER A 121 -5.60 -6.08 3.27
C SER A 121 -5.40 -5.93 1.75
N LYS A 122 -4.15 -5.71 1.32
CA LYS A 122 -3.78 -5.59 -0.10
C LYS A 122 -3.65 -6.97 -0.76
N THR A 123 -3.08 -7.95 -0.06
CA THR A 123 -3.01 -9.36 -0.52
C THR A 123 -4.38 -9.92 -0.87
N SER A 124 -5.38 -9.75 0.00
CA SER A 124 -6.75 -10.18 -0.29
C SER A 124 -7.43 -9.38 -1.42
N GLN A 125 -6.96 -8.15 -1.69
CA GLN A 125 -7.45 -7.36 -2.81
C GLN A 125 -6.85 -7.85 -4.13
N ILE A 126 -5.57 -8.20 -4.11
CA ILE A 126 -4.91 -8.87 -5.24
C ILE A 126 -5.66 -10.16 -5.56
N ALA A 127 -5.90 -11.01 -4.55
CA ALA A 127 -6.60 -12.28 -4.75
C ALA A 127 -8.01 -12.15 -5.32
N ALA A 128 -8.77 -11.17 -4.84
CA ALA A 128 -10.10 -10.88 -5.36
C ALA A 128 -10.08 -10.44 -6.84
N LEU A 129 -9.10 -9.64 -7.26
CA LEU A 129 -8.95 -9.20 -8.65
C LEU A 129 -8.42 -10.30 -9.57
N GLN A 130 -7.53 -11.15 -9.06
CA GLN A 130 -7.04 -12.34 -9.78
C GLN A 130 -8.08 -13.47 -9.85
N LYS A 131 -9.18 -13.38 -9.09
CA LYS A 131 -10.18 -14.46 -8.94
C LYS A 131 -9.55 -15.80 -8.52
N ARG A 132 -8.51 -15.74 -7.69
CA ARG A 132 -7.65 -16.89 -7.32
C ARG A 132 -7.11 -17.69 -8.52
N GLN A 133 -6.74 -17.00 -9.61
CA GLN A 133 -6.08 -17.60 -10.76
C GLN A 133 -4.68 -17.00 -10.95
N GLY A 134 -3.69 -17.84 -11.20
CA GLY A 134 -2.27 -17.46 -11.22
C GLY A 134 -1.57 -17.91 -9.94
N ILE A 135 -0.53 -17.18 -9.54
CA ILE A 135 0.27 -17.50 -8.34
C ILE A 135 0.48 -16.23 -7.52
N LEU A 136 0.19 -16.28 -6.22
CA LEU A 136 0.35 -15.16 -5.29
C LEU A 136 1.32 -15.52 -4.16
N TYR A 137 2.38 -14.75 -4.01
CA TYR A 137 3.32 -14.88 -2.89
C TYR A 137 3.09 -13.71 -1.94
N ALA A 138 2.95 -13.98 -0.65
CA ALA A 138 2.70 -12.96 0.36
C ALA A 138 3.70 -13.09 1.51
N ASN A 139 4.63 -12.13 1.62
CA ASN A 139 5.73 -12.18 2.56
C ASN A 139 5.50 -11.26 3.77
N GLU A 140 5.79 -11.75 4.97
CA GLU A 140 5.86 -10.94 6.20
C GLU A 140 6.98 -11.45 7.10
N GLN A 141 7.92 -10.58 7.45
CA GLN A 141 9.07 -10.94 8.29
C GLN A 141 8.74 -11.08 9.78
N ASN A 142 7.72 -10.37 10.28
CA ASN A 142 7.37 -10.39 11.70
C ASN A 142 6.41 -11.55 11.99
N LYS A 143 6.87 -12.52 12.78
CA LYS A 143 6.14 -13.76 13.10
C LYS A 143 4.70 -13.53 13.63
N PRO A 144 4.45 -12.66 14.62
CA PRO A 144 3.07 -12.34 15.04
C PRO A 144 2.19 -11.80 13.90
N ARG A 145 2.73 -10.86 13.10
CA ARG A 145 2.00 -10.30 11.95
C ARG A 145 1.79 -11.32 10.83
N PHE A 146 2.71 -12.26 10.66
CA PHE A 146 2.58 -13.37 9.71
C PHE A 146 1.39 -14.28 10.06
N PHE A 147 1.25 -14.69 11.31
CA PHE A 147 0.08 -15.49 11.71
C PHE A 147 -1.23 -14.70 11.60
N LYS A 148 -1.19 -13.37 11.82
CA LYS A 148 -2.35 -12.51 11.54
C LYS A 148 -2.69 -12.44 10.05
N LEU A 149 -1.68 -12.39 9.17
CA LEU A 149 -1.85 -12.48 7.73
C LEU A 149 -2.49 -13.82 7.36
N MET A 150 -1.94 -14.94 7.84
CA MET A 150 -2.45 -16.29 7.58
C MET A 150 -3.92 -16.44 7.99
N HIS A 151 -4.25 -16.05 9.22
CA HIS A 151 -5.64 -16.02 9.70
C HIS A 151 -6.54 -15.20 8.77
N ASN A 152 -6.11 -14.01 8.35
CA ASN A 152 -6.92 -13.17 7.47
C ASN A 152 -7.06 -13.76 6.06
N MET A 153 -6.04 -14.44 5.51
CA MET A 153 -6.13 -15.11 4.21
C MET A 153 -7.10 -16.28 4.25
N GLN A 154 -7.12 -17.05 5.33
CA GLN A 154 -8.10 -18.10 5.57
C GLN A 154 -9.51 -17.52 5.73
N HIS A 155 -9.65 -16.53 6.62
CA HIS A 155 -10.93 -15.84 6.87
C HIS A 155 -11.55 -15.26 5.60
N LEU A 156 -10.74 -14.74 4.68
CA LEU A 156 -11.22 -14.11 3.44
C LEU A 156 -11.35 -15.10 2.27
N GLY A 157 -11.08 -16.39 2.48
CA GLY A 157 -11.15 -17.41 1.43
C GLY A 157 -10.07 -17.24 0.35
N VAL A 158 -8.95 -16.62 0.70
CA VAL A 158 -7.78 -16.49 -0.19
C VAL A 158 -6.91 -17.74 -0.10
N LEU A 159 -6.72 -18.24 1.12
CA LEU A 159 -6.00 -19.46 1.46
C LEU A 159 -7.03 -20.50 1.94
N GLU A 160 -7.10 -21.64 1.27
CA GLU A 160 -8.05 -22.71 1.61
C GLU A 160 -7.42 -23.87 2.39
N SER A 161 -6.11 -23.83 2.58
CA SER A 161 -5.37 -24.82 3.38
C SER A 161 -5.18 -24.39 4.84
N ASP A 162 -4.97 -25.37 5.72
CA ASP A 162 -4.46 -25.23 7.08
C ASP A 162 -2.95 -24.91 7.12
N LYS A 163 -2.23 -25.23 6.03
CA LYS A 163 -0.82 -24.87 5.83
C LYS A 163 -0.68 -23.41 5.43
N SER A 164 0.56 -22.93 5.40
CA SER A 164 0.88 -21.58 4.94
C SER A 164 0.86 -21.43 3.40
N TYR A 165 0.31 -22.40 2.67
CA TYR A 165 0.24 -22.37 1.20
C TYR A 165 -0.88 -23.27 0.67
N ASP A 166 -1.36 -22.97 -0.53
CA ASP A 166 -2.15 -23.83 -1.40
C ASP A 166 -1.70 -23.65 -2.86
N ASP A 167 -2.46 -24.18 -3.83
CA ASP A 167 -2.12 -24.09 -5.27
C ASP A 167 -2.07 -22.65 -5.80
N TYR A 168 -2.74 -21.72 -5.14
CA TYR A 168 -2.84 -20.33 -5.56
C TYR A 168 -1.90 -19.42 -4.77
N ILE A 169 -1.88 -19.52 -3.44
CA ILE A 169 -1.14 -18.60 -2.56
C ILE A 169 -0.06 -19.30 -1.73
N LYS A 170 1.11 -18.69 -1.62
CA LYS A 170 2.19 -19.06 -0.69
C LYS A 170 2.48 -17.93 0.29
N LEU A 171 2.28 -18.18 1.58
CA LEU A 171 2.65 -17.25 2.66
C LEU A 171 4.09 -17.52 3.09
N ILE A 172 4.89 -16.47 3.16
CA ILE A 172 6.32 -16.54 3.45
C ILE A 172 6.64 -15.76 4.73
N LEU A 173 7.30 -16.42 5.68
CA LEU A 173 7.85 -15.81 6.89
C LEU A 173 9.35 -15.57 6.72
N ASP A 174 9.71 -14.47 6.05
CA ASP A 174 11.11 -14.18 5.76
C ASP A 174 11.38 -12.68 5.59
N ASN A 175 12.65 -12.31 5.54
CA ASN A 175 13.08 -10.97 5.23
C ASN A 175 12.86 -10.66 3.75
N GLY A 176 12.03 -9.67 3.44
CA GLY A 176 11.74 -9.28 2.05
C GLY A 176 12.98 -8.88 1.24
N ILE A 177 14.11 -8.57 1.88
CA ILE A 177 15.36 -8.16 1.23
C ILE A 177 16.07 -9.33 0.52
N VAL A 178 15.74 -10.58 0.89
CA VAL A 178 16.39 -11.77 0.32
C VAL A 178 15.51 -12.53 -0.68
N MET A 179 14.32 -11.99 -1.02
CA MET A 179 13.37 -12.66 -1.92
C MET A 179 13.97 -13.09 -3.28
N PRO A 180 14.75 -12.26 -4.00
CA PRO A 180 15.38 -12.65 -5.26
C PRO A 180 16.29 -13.87 -5.18
N TYR A 181 16.82 -14.17 -4.00
CA TYR A 181 17.81 -15.23 -3.81
C TYR A 181 17.22 -16.53 -3.29
N LYS A 182 16.01 -16.47 -2.72
CA LYS A 182 15.36 -17.63 -2.09
C LYS A 182 14.21 -18.21 -2.90
N GLN A 183 13.74 -17.50 -3.92
CA GLN A 183 12.67 -17.99 -4.79
C GLN A 183 13.22 -18.17 -6.19
N GLU A 184 12.94 -19.33 -6.79
CA GLU A 184 13.37 -19.68 -8.15
C GLU A 184 12.58 -18.91 -9.22
N ILE A 185 11.43 -18.35 -8.86
CA ILE A 185 10.54 -17.61 -9.76
C ILE A 185 10.81 -16.11 -9.72
N LYS A 186 10.73 -15.47 -10.90
CA LYS A 186 10.51 -14.03 -11.03
C LYS A 186 9.01 -13.73 -11.18
N PHE A 187 8.61 -12.52 -10.83
CA PHE A 187 7.19 -12.12 -10.80
C PHE A 187 6.82 -11.19 -11.96
N ASP A 188 5.61 -11.35 -12.49
CA ASP A 188 5.03 -10.42 -13.47
C ASP A 188 4.71 -9.08 -12.80
N LYS A 189 4.24 -9.13 -11.55
CA LYS A 189 3.88 -7.94 -10.77
C LYS A 189 4.36 -8.05 -9.33
N ILE A 190 4.80 -6.93 -8.77
CA ILE A 190 5.21 -6.88 -7.36
C ILE A 190 4.57 -5.68 -6.69
N LEU A 191 4.01 -5.90 -5.51
CA LEU A 191 3.57 -4.86 -4.61
C LEU A 191 4.59 -4.71 -3.47
N LEU A 192 5.07 -3.49 -3.30
CA LEU A 192 5.89 -3.08 -2.17
C LEU A 192 5.19 -1.93 -1.41
N ASP A 193 4.28 -2.31 -0.52
CA ASP A 193 3.71 -1.39 0.47
C ASP A 193 4.59 -1.34 1.71
N THR A 194 5.62 -0.51 1.65
CA THR A 194 6.77 -0.61 2.54
C THR A 194 6.47 -0.06 3.95
N PRO A 195 7.10 -0.62 5.00
CA PRO A 195 7.17 0.02 6.30
C PRO A 195 7.65 1.48 6.17
N CYS A 196 6.90 2.40 6.75
CA CYS A 196 7.14 3.84 6.65
C CYS A 196 6.79 4.54 7.98
N SER A 197 7.01 5.84 8.03
CA SER A 197 6.73 6.66 9.21
C SER A 197 5.24 6.80 9.54
N ALA A 198 4.37 6.41 8.59
CA ALA A 198 2.91 6.38 8.72
C ALA A 198 2.28 7.71 9.14
N GLU A 199 2.88 8.84 8.72
CA GLU A 199 2.45 10.20 9.06
C GLU A 199 0.98 10.47 8.71
N SER A 200 0.46 9.85 7.64
CA SER A 200 -0.95 10.01 7.25
C SER A 200 -1.96 9.44 8.26
N ARG A 201 -1.49 8.62 9.22
CA ARG A 201 -2.29 8.04 10.30
C ARG A 201 -2.28 8.87 11.59
N PHE A 202 -1.59 10.00 11.61
CA PHE A 202 -1.61 10.87 12.79
C PHE A 202 -3.02 11.40 13.04
N LEU A 203 -3.41 11.36 14.31
CA LEU A 203 -4.62 11.96 14.82
C LEU A 203 -4.20 13.02 15.80
N GLU A 204 -4.49 14.28 15.52
CA GLU A 204 -4.10 15.39 16.39
C GLU A 204 -4.60 15.21 17.84
N SER A 205 -5.79 14.61 17.97
CA SER A 205 -6.43 14.26 19.25
C SER A 205 -5.78 13.09 20.00
N ASP A 206 -4.95 12.27 19.37
CA ASP A 206 -4.31 11.10 19.98
C ASP A 206 -2.78 11.12 19.81
N PRO A 207 -2.04 11.62 20.83
CA PRO A 207 -0.58 11.62 20.84
C PRO A 207 0.06 10.24 20.64
N LYS A 208 -0.61 9.13 20.93
CA LYS A 208 -0.04 7.80 20.73
C LYS A 208 0.25 7.52 19.26
N THR A 209 -0.46 8.19 18.35
CA THR A 209 -0.28 8.02 16.90
C THR A 209 1.01 8.64 16.37
N TYR A 210 1.57 9.65 17.05
CA TYR A 210 2.78 10.37 16.61
C TYR A 210 3.91 10.45 17.65
N ARG A 211 3.71 10.02 18.90
CA ARG A 211 4.74 10.13 19.98
C ARG A 211 6.07 9.44 19.68
N TYR A 212 6.07 8.40 18.84
CA TYR A 212 7.29 7.67 18.45
C TYR A 212 7.84 8.11 17.10
N TRP A 213 7.28 9.16 16.50
CA TRP A 213 7.80 9.75 15.28
C TRP A 213 8.96 10.70 15.61
N HIS A 214 10.04 10.59 14.84
CA HIS A 214 11.18 11.51 14.90
C HIS A 214 12.09 11.24 13.69
N ILE A 215 12.92 12.23 13.33
CA ILE A 215 13.76 12.21 12.12
C ILE A 215 14.71 11.00 12.07
N LYS A 216 15.29 10.56 13.20
CA LYS A 216 16.17 9.38 13.21
C LYS A 216 15.43 8.12 12.76
N LYS A 217 14.17 7.92 13.19
CA LYS A 217 13.33 6.80 12.77
C LYS A 217 13.01 6.86 11.27
N VAL A 218 12.69 8.05 10.75
CA VAL A 218 12.48 8.27 9.31
C VAL A 218 13.71 7.82 8.51
N LYS A 219 14.93 8.22 8.92
CA LYS A 219 16.17 7.81 8.24
C LYS A 219 16.38 6.29 8.23
N THR A 220 16.09 5.60 9.33
CA THR A 220 16.15 4.13 9.40
C THR A 220 15.15 3.47 8.46
N LEU A 221 13.94 4.02 8.36
CA LEU A 221 12.89 3.54 7.46
C LEU A 221 13.29 3.74 5.99
N VAL A 222 13.81 4.92 5.61
CA VAL A 222 14.33 5.19 4.26
C VAL A 222 15.41 4.17 3.84
N SER A 223 16.35 3.85 4.74
CA SER A 223 17.37 2.83 4.48
C SER A 223 16.76 1.44 4.25
N THR A 224 15.75 1.08 5.04
CA THR A 224 15.02 -0.19 4.91
C THR A 224 14.24 -0.25 3.58
N GLN A 225 13.51 0.82 3.26
CA GLN A 225 12.75 0.99 2.02
C GLN A 225 13.64 0.83 0.80
N LYS A 226 14.85 1.41 0.83
CA LYS A 226 15.85 1.27 -0.25
C LYS A 226 16.26 -0.17 -0.49
N ARG A 227 16.49 -0.94 0.57
CA ARG A 227 16.88 -2.36 0.45
C ARG A 227 15.73 -3.21 -0.06
N LEU A 228 14.51 -2.97 0.44
CA LEU A 228 13.30 -3.65 -0.03
C LEU A 228 12.98 -3.32 -1.50
N LEU A 229 13.12 -2.05 -1.90
CA LEU A 229 12.88 -1.61 -3.28
C LEU A 229 13.86 -2.26 -4.26
N LYS A 230 15.14 -2.36 -3.90
CA LYS A 230 16.13 -3.09 -4.69
C LYS A 230 15.77 -4.57 -4.81
N SER A 231 15.43 -5.21 -3.69
CA SER A 231 15.02 -6.62 -3.65
C SER A 231 13.79 -6.88 -4.52
N ALA A 232 12.74 -6.07 -4.37
CA ALA A 232 11.53 -6.16 -5.19
C ALA A 232 11.86 -6.06 -6.68
N PHE A 233 12.68 -5.08 -7.09
CA PHE A 233 13.01 -4.89 -8.49
C PHE A 233 13.86 -6.03 -9.08
N ALA A 234 14.76 -6.64 -8.29
CA ALA A 234 15.54 -7.79 -8.73
C ALA A 234 14.67 -9.05 -8.95
N ALA A 235 13.64 -9.26 -8.12
CA ALA A 235 12.68 -10.35 -8.27
C ALA A 235 11.66 -10.13 -9.41
N LEU A 236 11.66 -8.96 -10.06
CA LEU A 236 10.74 -8.62 -11.14
C LEU A 236 11.26 -9.15 -12.50
N LYS A 237 10.36 -9.73 -13.30
CA LYS A 237 10.64 -10.06 -14.70
C LYS A 237 10.89 -8.80 -15.53
N VAL A 238 11.68 -8.92 -16.59
CA VAL A 238 11.69 -7.88 -17.65
C VAL A 238 10.29 -7.76 -18.24
N GLY A 239 9.83 -6.53 -18.45
CA GLY A 239 8.46 -6.20 -18.85
C GLY A 239 7.47 -6.09 -17.68
N GLY A 240 7.78 -6.71 -16.52
CA GLY A 240 6.95 -6.72 -15.33
C GLY A 240 6.83 -5.35 -14.65
N THR A 241 5.85 -5.21 -13.74
CA THR A 241 5.59 -3.95 -13.02
C THR A 241 5.67 -4.07 -11.51
N LEU A 242 6.40 -3.15 -10.88
CA LEU A 242 6.50 -2.96 -9.45
C LEU A 242 5.71 -1.72 -9.02
N VAL A 243 4.83 -1.86 -8.02
CA VAL A 243 4.21 -0.75 -7.33
C VAL A 243 4.89 -0.54 -5.98
N TYR A 244 5.57 0.61 -5.84
CA TYR A 244 6.06 1.10 -4.55
C TYR A 244 5.01 2.01 -3.93
N SER A 245 4.73 1.84 -2.64
CA SER A 245 3.78 2.71 -1.97
C SER A 245 4.04 2.92 -0.49
N THR A 246 3.60 4.07 0.04
CA THR A 246 3.70 4.43 1.45
C THR A 246 2.45 5.15 1.95
N CYS A 247 2.18 5.04 3.25
CA CYS A 247 1.16 5.82 3.96
C CYS A 247 1.78 7.02 4.70
N THR A 248 2.80 7.64 4.12
CA THR A 248 3.45 8.82 4.67
C THR A 248 3.47 9.98 3.68
N ILE A 249 3.56 11.20 4.21
CA ILE A 249 3.65 12.43 3.43
C ILE A 249 5.12 12.76 3.13
N ASN A 250 6.05 12.18 3.90
CA ASN A 250 7.48 12.47 3.89
C ASN A 250 8.17 12.29 2.52
N PRO A 251 8.73 13.36 1.91
CA PRO A 251 9.45 13.30 0.63
C PRO A 251 10.67 12.39 0.65
N TYR A 252 11.33 12.21 1.80
CA TYR A 252 12.47 11.29 1.92
C TYR A 252 12.10 9.83 1.71
N GLU A 253 10.87 9.46 2.08
CA GLU A 253 10.33 8.11 1.91
C GLU A 253 9.59 7.95 0.56
N ASN A 254 9.39 9.05 -0.17
CA ASN A 254 8.54 9.11 -1.37
C ASN A 254 9.35 9.56 -2.60
N GLU A 255 9.27 10.83 -2.99
CA GLU A 255 9.86 11.36 -4.21
C GLU A 255 11.38 11.16 -4.25
N ILE A 256 12.08 11.48 -3.15
CA ILE A 256 13.55 11.36 -3.07
C ILE A 256 13.98 9.88 -3.13
N GLN A 257 13.18 9.00 -2.52
CA GLN A 257 13.45 7.57 -2.53
C GLN A 257 13.36 6.99 -3.95
N ILE A 258 12.31 7.37 -4.69
CA ILE A 258 12.10 6.92 -6.08
C ILE A 258 13.11 7.58 -7.03
N ASP A 259 13.36 8.88 -6.91
CA ASP A 259 14.33 9.59 -7.75
C ASP A 259 15.74 8.98 -7.62
N ASN A 260 16.18 8.71 -6.39
CA ASN A 260 17.46 8.04 -6.13
C ASN A 260 17.50 6.60 -6.67
N PHE A 261 16.36 5.91 -6.69
CA PHE A 261 16.27 4.56 -7.23
C PHE A 261 16.43 4.57 -8.74
N LEU A 262 15.70 5.44 -9.45
CA LEU A 262 15.75 5.56 -10.91
C LEU A 262 17.15 5.94 -11.41
N LYS A 263 17.83 6.87 -10.72
CA LYS A 263 19.22 7.25 -11.03
C LYS A 263 20.22 6.09 -10.99
N LYS A 264 19.90 5.02 -10.24
CA LYS A 264 20.78 3.84 -10.07
C LYS A 264 20.34 2.63 -10.89
N HIS A 265 19.16 2.68 -11.51
CA HIS A 265 18.57 1.58 -12.26
C HIS A 265 18.06 2.14 -13.59
N PRO A 266 18.94 2.30 -14.60
CA PRO A 266 18.55 2.84 -15.91
C PRO A 266 17.53 1.95 -16.64
N ASN A 267 17.43 0.67 -16.24
CA ASN A 267 16.41 -0.27 -16.68
C ASN A 267 15.07 -0.14 -15.92
N ALA A 268 14.91 0.86 -15.06
CA ALA A 268 13.65 1.17 -14.37
C ALA A 268 12.98 2.39 -15.01
N LYS A 269 11.72 2.22 -15.43
CA LYS A 269 10.92 3.29 -16.06
C LYS A 269 9.64 3.55 -15.27
N LEU A 270 9.35 4.82 -14.94
CA LEU A 270 8.06 5.17 -14.35
C LEU A 270 6.93 5.10 -15.39
N LEU A 271 5.81 4.51 -14.97
CA LEU A 271 4.56 4.50 -15.72
C LEU A 271 3.58 5.50 -15.09
N PRO A 272 2.82 6.27 -15.91
CA PRO A 272 1.84 7.21 -15.39
C PRO A 272 0.70 6.48 -14.68
N ILE A 273 0.24 7.04 -13.56
CA ILE A 273 -0.83 6.48 -12.75
C ILE A 273 -2.10 7.33 -12.92
N ASN A 274 -3.17 6.80 -13.49
CA ASN A 274 -4.46 7.48 -13.52
C ASN A 274 -5.54 6.64 -12.83
N ILE A 275 -6.10 7.16 -11.74
CA ILE A 275 -7.23 6.56 -11.02
C ILE A 275 -8.36 7.60 -10.98
N PRO A 276 -9.39 7.45 -11.82
CA PRO A 276 -10.53 8.36 -11.82
C PRO A 276 -11.17 8.50 -10.44
N GLY A 277 -11.64 9.71 -10.11
CA GLY A 277 -12.30 9.99 -8.83
C GLY A 277 -11.37 10.24 -7.64
N LEU A 278 -10.04 10.10 -7.79
CA LEU A 278 -9.06 10.52 -6.78
C LEU A 278 -8.54 11.93 -7.03
N LYS A 279 -8.46 12.73 -5.96
CA LYS A 279 -7.78 14.03 -5.98
C LYS A 279 -6.27 13.82 -5.86
N ARG A 280 -5.51 14.48 -6.74
CA ARG A 280 -4.05 14.43 -6.74
C ARG A 280 -3.46 15.56 -5.89
N GLY A 281 -2.49 15.21 -5.06
CA GLY A 281 -1.63 16.16 -4.37
C GLY A 281 -0.42 16.54 -5.24
N PRO A 282 0.36 17.54 -4.80
CA PRO A 282 1.53 18.00 -5.51
C PRO A 282 2.62 16.93 -5.51
N ILE A 283 3.29 16.78 -6.66
CA ILE A 283 4.58 16.10 -6.76
C ILE A 283 5.66 17.17 -6.80
N LEU A 284 6.60 17.10 -5.88
CA LEU A 284 7.65 18.10 -5.70
C LEU A 284 8.61 18.13 -6.91
N GLY A 285 8.84 19.32 -7.46
CA GLY A 285 9.90 19.55 -8.46
C GLY A 285 11.29 19.77 -7.83
N SER A 286 11.33 20.15 -6.56
CA SER A 286 12.54 20.30 -5.77
C SER A 286 12.24 20.09 -4.29
N PHE A 287 13.24 19.70 -3.51
CA PHE A 287 13.14 19.61 -2.06
C PHE A 287 14.49 19.91 -1.41
N GLN A 288 14.52 20.84 -0.44
CA GLN A 288 15.76 21.32 0.19
C GLN A 288 16.83 21.74 -0.84
N ASP A 289 16.44 22.60 -1.77
CA ASP A 289 17.27 23.14 -2.84
C ASP A 289 17.86 22.10 -3.81
N LYS A 290 17.40 20.84 -3.73
CA LYS A 290 17.78 19.77 -4.66
C LYS A 290 16.68 19.55 -5.67
N PRO A 291 16.98 19.58 -6.99
CA PRO A 291 16.00 19.28 -8.00
C PRO A 291 15.60 17.80 -7.93
N ILE A 292 14.32 17.53 -8.15
CA ILE A 292 13.74 16.19 -8.28
C ILE A 292 13.39 16.00 -9.76
N SER A 293 13.64 14.79 -10.30
CA SER A 293 13.41 14.54 -11.72
C SER A 293 11.94 14.83 -12.12
N PRO A 294 11.70 15.49 -13.27
CA PRO A 294 10.35 15.69 -13.80
C PRO A 294 9.59 14.39 -14.05
N GLU A 295 10.29 13.26 -14.23
CA GLU A 295 9.70 11.93 -14.35
C GLU A 295 8.78 11.58 -13.17
N LEU A 296 9.03 12.15 -11.98
CA LEU A 296 8.22 11.91 -10.79
C LEU A 296 6.79 12.43 -10.93
N GLN A 297 6.47 13.30 -11.90
CA GLN A 297 5.09 13.68 -12.21
C GLN A 297 4.20 12.49 -12.65
N LYS A 298 4.81 11.35 -13.00
CA LYS A 298 4.10 10.10 -13.30
C LYS A 298 3.64 9.35 -12.04
N THR A 299 4.17 9.69 -10.87
CA THR A 299 3.75 9.11 -9.59
C THR A 299 2.46 9.76 -9.08
N LEU A 300 1.88 9.18 -8.04
CA LEU A 300 0.64 9.65 -7.45
C LEU A 300 0.85 9.95 -5.97
N ARG A 301 0.61 11.20 -5.59
CA ARG A 301 0.29 11.57 -4.22
C ARG A 301 -1.23 11.72 -4.13
N VAL A 302 -1.88 10.95 -3.29
CA VAL A 302 -3.31 11.12 -2.99
C VAL A 302 -3.46 12.34 -2.11
N PHE A 303 -4.25 13.32 -2.55
CA PHE A 303 -4.56 14.50 -1.72
C PHE A 303 -5.54 14.08 -0.62
N PRO A 304 -5.21 14.31 0.67
CA PRO A 304 -6.07 13.87 1.76
C PRO A 304 -7.29 14.78 1.92
N ASP A 305 -8.35 14.22 2.50
CA ASP A 305 -9.47 14.95 3.05
C ASP A 305 -9.96 14.27 4.35
N LYS A 306 -11.17 14.58 4.80
CA LYS A 306 -11.74 13.99 6.03
C LYS A 306 -12.10 12.51 5.89
N GLN A 307 -12.13 11.97 4.67
CA GLN A 307 -12.50 10.58 4.36
C GLN A 307 -11.29 9.74 3.92
N ILE A 308 -10.37 10.33 3.16
CA ILE A 308 -9.17 9.64 2.63
C ILE A 308 -7.88 10.22 3.20
N GLU A 309 -6.98 9.35 3.64
CA GLU A 309 -5.63 9.73 4.05
C GLU A 309 -4.68 9.95 2.87
N SER A 310 -3.60 10.70 3.09
CA SER A 310 -2.57 10.88 2.07
C SER A 310 -1.82 9.57 1.84
N PHE A 311 -1.49 9.29 0.59
CA PHE A 311 -0.77 8.09 0.19
C PHE A 311 0.16 8.44 -0.97
N TYR A 312 1.30 7.79 -1.05
CA TYR A 312 2.20 7.92 -2.20
C TYR A 312 2.31 6.60 -2.93
N VAL A 313 2.25 6.64 -4.27
CA VAL A 313 2.31 5.46 -5.13
C VAL A 313 3.17 5.75 -6.35
N ALA A 314 4.11 4.87 -6.66
CA ALA A 314 4.90 4.89 -7.89
C ALA A 314 4.78 3.53 -8.59
N LYS A 315 4.55 3.53 -9.91
CA LYS A 315 4.50 2.33 -10.74
C LYS A 315 5.74 2.31 -11.63
N ILE A 316 6.56 1.29 -11.48
CA ILE A 316 7.85 1.13 -12.13
C ILE A 316 7.79 -0.11 -13.02
N GLN A 317 8.25 0.00 -14.26
CA GLN A 317 8.45 -1.13 -15.16
C GLN A 317 9.95 -1.44 -15.27
N LYS A 318 10.31 -2.73 -15.27
CA LYS A 318 11.66 -3.18 -15.60
C LYS A 318 11.78 -3.39 -17.11
N THR A 319 12.69 -2.67 -17.77
CA THR A 319 12.80 -2.66 -19.24
C THR A 319 13.88 -3.59 -19.79
N ALA A 320 14.85 -3.98 -18.96
CA ALA A 320 15.92 -4.91 -19.31
C ALA A 320 16.46 -5.60 -18.05
N GLU A 321 17.21 -6.69 -18.22
CA GLU A 321 17.94 -7.29 -17.09
C GLU A 321 19.03 -6.35 -16.58
N ASP A 322 19.40 -6.50 -15.31
CA ASP A 322 20.50 -5.75 -14.71
C ASP A 322 21.77 -6.61 -14.76
N PRO A 323 22.76 -6.30 -15.62
CA PRO A 323 23.93 -7.14 -15.82
C PRO A 323 24.82 -7.27 -14.56
N VAL A 324 24.65 -6.41 -13.55
CA VAL A 324 25.53 -6.35 -12.36
C VAL A 324 24.93 -7.07 -11.14
N GLN A 325 23.61 -7.30 -11.10
CA GLN A 325 22.94 -7.86 -9.91
C GLN A 325 22.85 -9.39 -9.90
N ASP A 326 22.81 -10.06 -11.06
CA ASP A 326 22.63 -11.51 -11.13
C ASP A 326 23.93 -12.31 -10.83
N GLU A 327 25.12 -11.73 -11.01
CA GLU A 327 26.39 -12.41 -10.69
C GLU A 327 26.75 -12.35 -9.20
N ALA A 328 26.60 -11.19 -8.55
CA ALA A 328 26.89 -11.03 -7.12
C ALA A 328 25.91 -11.81 -6.21
N ALA A 329 24.75 -12.17 -6.75
CA ALA A 329 23.69 -12.94 -6.10
C ALA A 329 24.04 -14.42 -5.91
N LYS A 330 24.70 -15.03 -6.90
CA LYS A 330 25.02 -16.47 -6.93
C LYS A 330 26.14 -16.88 -5.98
N HIS A 331 26.91 -15.95 -5.42
CA HIS A 331 28.13 -16.27 -4.65
C HIS A 331 28.06 -15.91 -3.16
N LYS A 332 26.98 -15.28 -2.68
CA LYS A 332 26.90 -14.82 -1.27
C LYS A 332 25.93 -15.60 -0.38
N TYR A 333 25.10 -16.46 -0.94
CA TYR A 333 24.07 -17.20 -0.22
C TYR A 333 23.94 -18.68 -0.65
N SER A 334 24.88 -19.17 -1.47
CA SER A 334 25.23 -20.60 -1.57
C SER A 334 26.12 -20.97 -0.39
#